data_AF-A0A495AIH6-F1
#
_entry.id   AF-A0A495AIH6-F1
#
_cell.length_a   1.000
_cell.length_b   1.000
_cell.length_c   1.000
_cell.angle_alpha   90.00
_cell.angle_beta   90.00
_cell.angle_gamma   90.00
#
_symmetry.space_group_name_H-M   'P 1'
#
loop_
_entity.id
_entity.type
_entity.pdbx_description
1 polymer ?
#
loop_
_entity_poly.entity_id
_entity_poly.type
_entity_poly.pdbx_seq_one_letter_code
_entity_poly.pdbx_strand_id
1 'polypeptide(L)'
;MWRNALVLTTTLAASLFARADLLQPNRYGDFDTYVLALSWQTGFCQNMHERHREEPVECKLQHEQTDKRAFLTVHGLWPGLPKSVSSRGVDNKRWMRYGCATRPVPNMAEARSSQKCSAPAPGLNADIAAKLSGVMPGAGGQSCLERYEFAKHGACFGFDPNAYFGTMVRLNNEFKQSPFGAFLAENYGRVVTRKAFNKALDKSWGSDAVKAVKLTCNGNPAYLTEMQITLAAANINGPL
;
A
#
# COMPACT_ATOMS: atom_id res chain seq x y z
N MET A 1 60.54 -31.21 -22.09
CA MET A 1 59.37 -30.50 -22.67
C MET A 1 58.11 -30.97 -21.95
N TRP A 2 57.68 -30.28 -20.89
CA TRP A 2 56.42 -30.55 -20.19
C TRP A 2 55.52 -29.32 -20.38
N ARG A 3 54.35 -29.48 -21.01
CA ARG A 3 53.32 -28.44 -21.13
C ARG A 3 52.15 -28.84 -20.22
N ASN A 4 52.04 -28.17 -19.08
CA ASN A 4 50.84 -28.22 -18.24
C ASN A 4 49.75 -27.39 -18.91
N ALA A 5 48.65 -28.03 -19.31
CA ALA A 5 47.44 -27.35 -19.73
C ALA A 5 46.52 -27.18 -18.51
N LEU A 6 46.43 -25.95 -17.99
CA LEU A 6 45.39 -25.58 -17.03
C LEU A 6 44.06 -25.46 -17.78
N VAL A 7 43.12 -26.35 -17.47
CA VAL A 7 41.72 -26.23 -17.88
C VAL A 7 41.04 -25.29 -16.88
N LEU A 8 40.78 -24.05 -17.30
CA LEU A 8 39.95 -23.11 -16.56
C LEU A 8 38.47 -23.49 -16.78
N THR A 9 37.87 -24.16 -15.80
CA THR A 9 36.41 -24.34 -15.75
C THR A 9 35.77 -23.07 -15.22
N THR A 10 35.25 -22.21 -16.10
CA THR A 10 34.39 -21.09 -15.73
C THR A 10 33.01 -21.60 -15.30
N THR A 11 32.76 -21.64 -14.00
CA THR A 11 31.42 -21.84 -13.44
C THR A 11 30.59 -20.57 -13.65
N LEU A 12 29.65 -20.60 -14.60
CA LEU A 12 28.59 -19.59 -14.70
C LEU A 12 27.68 -19.72 -13.47
N ALA A 13 27.85 -18.83 -12.49
CA ALA A 13 26.88 -18.68 -11.42
C ALA A 13 25.63 -18.00 -12.00
N ALA A 14 24.62 -18.78 -12.37
CA ALA A 14 23.30 -18.26 -12.72
C ALA A 14 22.74 -17.56 -11.48
N SER A 15 22.73 -16.23 -11.49
CA SER A 15 22.12 -15.41 -10.45
C SER A 15 20.62 -15.67 -10.47
N LEU A 16 20.15 -16.55 -9.59
CA LEU A 16 18.73 -16.70 -9.26
C LEU A 16 18.28 -15.44 -8.53
N PHE A 17 18.02 -14.36 -9.25
CA PHE A 17 17.22 -13.27 -8.72
C PHE A 17 15.82 -13.83 -8.49
N ALA A 18 15.44 -13.98 -7.22
CA ALA A 18 14.06 -14.25 -6.85
C ALA A 18 13.19 -13.15 -7.48
N ARG A 19 12.50 -13.49 -8.57
CA ARG A 19 11.48 -12.60 -9.13
C ARG A 19 10.37 -12.53 -8.09
N ALA A 20 10.05 -11.32 -7.64
CA ALA A 20 8.85 -11.12 -6.85
C ALA A 20 7.66 -11.65 -7.65
N ASP A 21 6.83 -12.48 -7.01
CA ASP A 21 5.64 -13.01 -7.66
C ASP A 21 4.74 -11.87 -8.11
N LEU A 22 4.22 -11.97 -9.34
CA LEU A 22 3.32 -10.96 -9.90
C LEU A 22 2.00 -10.99 -9.14
N LEU A 23 1.49 -9.80 -8.79
CA LEU A 23 0.16 -9.67 -8.24
C LEU A 23 -0.88 -9.97 -9.33
N GLN A 24 -1.58 -11.09 -9.18
CA GLN A 24 -2.60 -11.54 -10.12
C GLN A 24 -3.82 -12.05 -9.37
N PRO A 25 -5.04 -11.59 -9.70
CA PRO A 25 -6.27 -12.12 -9.12
C PRO A 25 -6.59 -13.49 -9.73
N ASN A 26 -6.96 -14.46 -8.90
CA ASN A 26 -7.43 -15.77 -9.34
C ASN A 26 -8.95 -15.80 -9.61
N ARG A 27 -9.67 -14.78 -9.14
CA ARG A 27 -11.12 -14.58 -9.33
C ARG A 27 -11.48 -13.12 -9.11
N TYR A 28 -12.62 -12.69 -9.66
CA TYR A 28 -13.08 -11.29 -9.63
C TYR A 28 -12.03 -10.29 -10.15
N GLY A 29 -11.17 -10.71 -11.09
CA GLY A 29 -10.09 -9.90 -11.65
C GLY A 29 -10.53 -8.81 -12.62
N ASP A 30 -11.84 -8.68 -12.87
CA ASP A 30 -12.44 -7.81 -13.87
C ASP A 30 -12.77 -6.41 -13.31
N PHE A 31 -11.78 -5.79 -12.65
CA PHE A 31 -11.79 -4.40 -12.22
C PHE A 31 -10.69 -3.62 -12.96
N ASP A 32 -10.89 -2.33 -13.17
CA ASP A 32 -9.99 -1.54 -14.03
C ASP A 32 -8.88 -0.82 -13.24
N THR A 33 -9.02 -0.69 -11.92
CA THR A 33 -8.10 0.10 -11.09
C THR A 33 -7.80 -0.54 -9.73
N TYR A 34 -6.66 -0.16 -9.15
CA TYR A 34 -6.39 -0.24 -7.73
C TYR A 34 -6.33 1.17 -7.14
N VAL A 35 -6.65 1.32 -5.86
CA VAL A 35 -6.31 2.51 -5.07
C VAL A 35 -5.18 2.14 -4.12
N LEU A 36 -3.99 2.69 -4.34
CA LEU A 36 -2.92 2.66 -3.35
C LEU A 36 -3.23 3.74 -2.30
N ALA A 37 -3.49 3.33 -1.07
CA ALA A 37 -3.70 4.22 0.06
C ALA A 37 -2.41 4.33 0.88
N LEU A 38 -1.84 5.53 0.92
CA LEU A 38 -0.66 5.85 1.69
C LEU A 38 -1.02 6.85 2.79
N SER A 39 -0.75 6.48 4.03
CA SER A 39 -0.93 7.36 5.19
C SER A 39 0.25 8.32 5.29
N TRP A 40 -0.05 9.57 5.65
CA TRP A 40 0.95 10.44 6.26
C TRP A 40 0.91 10.18 7.76
N GLN A 41 1.82 9.33 8.26
CA GLN A 41 1.72 8.68 9.57
C GLN A 41 1.61 9.67 10.72
N THR A 42 2.40 10.76 10.70
CA THR A 42 2.30 11.85 11.69
C THR A 42 0.90 12.46 11.71
N GLY A 43 0.31 12.75 10.54
CA GLY A 43 -1.04 13.27 10.44
C GLY A 43 -2.11 12.26 10.85
N PHE A 44 -1.94 10.98 10.51
CA PHE A 44 -2.83 9.92 10.99
C PHE A 44 -2.86 9.88 12.53
N CYS A 45 -1.70 9.88 13.17
CA CYS A 45 -1.60 9.86 14.64
C CYS A 45 -2.13 11.15 15.27
N GLN A 46 -1.86 12.31 14.69
CA GLN A 46 -2.45 13.59 15.11
C GLN A 46 -3.99 13.53 15.08
N ASN A 47 -4.57 13.00 14.00
CA ASN A 47 -6.03 12.88 13.88
C ASN A 47 -6.61 11.85 14.87
N MET A 48 -5.89 10.77 15.20
CA MET A 48 -6.32 9.84 16.26
C MET A 48 -6.38 10.54 17.61
N HIS A 49 -5.36 11.34 17.94
CA HIS A 49 -5.27 12.13 19.15
C HIS A 49 -6.39 13.19 19.24
N GLU A 50 -6.56 14.02 18.20
CA GLU A 50 -7.57 15.09 18.16
C GLU A 50 -9.00 14.58 18.22
N ARG A 51 -9.26 13.35 17.76
CA ARG A 51 -10.58 12.72 17.83
C ARG A 51 -10.81 11.95 19.12
N HIS A 52 -9.91 12.07 20.11
CA HIS A 52 -9.96 11.36 21.39
C HIS A 52 -10.18 9.85 21.23
N ARG A 53 -9.55 9.27 20.20
CA ARG A 53 -9.56 7.82 20.01
C ARG A 53 -8.49 7.19 20.90
N GLU A 54 -8.68 5.92 21.23
CA GLU A 54 -7.60 5.15 21.82
C GLU A 54 -6.40 5.15 20.87
N GLU A 55 -5.28 5.67 21.34
CA GLU A 55 -4.10 5.83 20.53
C GLU A 55 -3.46 4.46 20.28
N PRO A 56 -3.33 4.05 19.01
CA PRO A 56 -2.82 2.73 18.68
C PRO A 56 -1.31 2.68 18.93
N VAL A 57 -0.77 1.46 19.10
CA VAL A 57 0.64 1.27 19.50
C VAL A 57 1.62 1.92 18.51
N GLU A 58 1.29 1.91 17.22
CA GLU A 58 2.11 2.53 16.18
C GLU A 58 2.24 4.06 16.33
N CYS A 59 1.28 4.73 16.97
CA CYS A 59 1.35 6.16 17.26
C CYS A 59 2.13 6.43 18.54
N LYS A 60 1.94 5.61 19.57
CA LYS A 60 2.70 5.69 20.84
C LYS A 60 4.20 5.48 20.65
N LEU A 61 4.57 4.59 19.74
CA LEU A 61 5.98 4.26 19.42
C LEU A 61 6.56 5.13 18.30
N GLN A 62 5.74 6.01 17.70
CA GLN A 62 6.21 6.90 16.67
C GLN A 62 7.24 7.87 17.25
N HIS A 63 8.38 7.97 16.57
CA HIS A 63 9.45 8.89 16.91
C HIS A 63 9.96 9.59 15.65
N GLU A 64 10.66 10.70 15.87
CA GLU A 64 11.22 11.51 14.79
C GLU A 64 12.17 10.71 13.92
N GLN A 65 12.09 10.91 12.60
CA GLN A 65 12.90 10.16 11.62
C GLN A 65 13.90 11.10 10.95
N THR A 66 15.13 10.63 10.68
CA THR A 66 16.11 11.44 9.93
C THR A 66 15.59 11.74 8.53
N ASP A 67 15.10 10.72 7.83
CA ASP A 67 14.42 10.87 6.54
C ASP A 67 12.92 10.99 6.74
N LYS A 68 12.36 12.17 6.48
CA LYS A 68 10.93 12.45 6.66
C LYS A 68 10.03 11.66 5.72
N ARG A 69 10.58 11.08 4.63
CA ARG A 69 9.85 10.16 3.76
C ARG A 69 9.40 8.90 4.48
N ALA A 70 10.06 8.53 5.59
CA ALA A 70 9.66 7.40 6.41
C ALA A 70 8.21 7.50 6.92
N PHE A 71 7.70 8.72 7.12
CA PHE A 71 6.31 8.96 7.54
C PHE A 71 5.26 8.71 6.45
N LEU A 72 5.66 8.49 5.20
CA LEU A 72 4.74 7.99 4.19
C LEU A 72 4.61 6.47 4.34
N THR A 73 3.50 5.99 4.88
CA THR A 73 3.32 4.58 5.24
C THR A 73 2.21 3.95 4.40
N VAL A 74 2.28 2.65 4.20
CA VAL A 74 1.24 1.88 3.52
C VAL A 74 0.03 1.77 4.46
N HIS A 75 -1.13 2.19 3.97
CA HIS A 75 -2.42 1.79 4.55
C HIS A 75 -2.95 0.54 3.85
N GLY A 76 -3.04 0.56 2.52
CA GLY A 76 -3.55 -0.59 1.77
C GLY A 76 -3.51 -0.41 0.25
N LEU A 77 -3.92 -1.44 -0.48
CA LEU A 77 -4.04 -1.47 -1.93
C LEU A 77 -5.39 -2.07 -2.29
N TRP A 78 -6.33 -1.24 -2.73
CA TRP A 78 -7.73 -1.63 -2.81
C TRP A 78 -8.16 -1.80 -4.26
N PRO A 79 -8.49 -3.03 -4.72
CA PRO A 79 -9.11 -3.22 -6.01
C PRO A 79 -10.40 -2.41 -6.15
N GLY A 80 -10.62 -1.83 -7.33
CA GLY A 80 -11.88 -1.24 -7.73
C GLY A 80 -13.01 -2.27 -7.74
N LEU A 81 -14.26 -1.81 -7.92
CA LEU A 81 -15.42 -2.68 -7.99
C LEU A 81 -15.32 -3.61 -9.21
N PRO A 82 -15.25 -4.95 -9.05
CA PRO A 82 -15.22 -5.87 -10.17
C PRO A 82 -16.54 -5.83 -10.96
N LYS A 83 -16.48 -5.90 -12.29
CA LYS A 83 -17.67 -5.87 -13.17
C LYS A 83 -18.63 -7.03 -12.85
N SER A 84 -18.10 -8.21 -12.53
CA SER A 84 -18.82 -9.41 -12.14
C SER A 84 -19.47 -9.32 -10.76
N VAL A 85 -18.97 -8.45 -9.89
CA VAL A 85 -19.62 -8.10 -8.61
C VAL A 85 -20.69 -7.02 -8.84
N SER A 86 -20.38 -6.02 -9.67
CA SER A 86 -21.31 -4.94 -10.01
C SER A 86 -22.57 -5.46 -10.71
N SER A 87 -22.43 -6.43 -11.62
CA SER A 87 -23.55 -7.08 -12.31
C SER A 87 -24.53 -7.79 -11.38
N ARG A 88 -24.15 -7.98 -10.11
CA ARG A 88 -24.99 -8.53 -9.04
C ARG A 88 -25.67 -7.47 -8.17
N GLY A 89 -25.70 -6.22 -8.62
CA GLY A 89 -26.38 -5.11 -7.94
C GLY A 89 -25.56 -4.43 -6.85
N VAL A 90 -24.23 -4.56 -6.91
CA VAL A 90 -23.30 -3.86 -6.02
C VAL A 90 -22.88 -2.56 -6.66
N ASP A 91 -23.03 -1.46 -5.92
CA ASP A 91 -22.51 -0.15 -6.29
C ASP A 91 -21.15 0.15 -5.63
N ASN A 92 -20.49 1.22 -6.08
CA ASN A 92 -19.21 1.65 -5.54
C ASN A 92 -19.27 1.98 -4.04
N LYS A 93 -20.38 2.54 -3.55
CA LYS A 93 -20.52 2.91 -2.14
C LYS A 93 -20.52 1.67 -1.24
N ARG A 94 -21.24 0.63 -1.65
CA ARG A 94 -21.28 -0.66 -0.96
C ARG A 94 -19.92 -1.36 -1.05
N TRP A 95 -19.29 -1.35 -2.23
CA TRP A 95 -17.96 -1.90 -2.42
C TRP A 95 -16.90 -1.24 -1.53
N MET A 96 -16.86 0.09 -1.47
CA MET A 96 -15.94 0.82 -0.58
C MET A 96 -16.17 0.50 0.90
N ARG A 97 -17.44 0.31 1.29
CA ARG A 97 -17.79 0.00 2.68
C ARG A 97 -17.36 -1.41 3.08
N TYR A 98 -17.70 -2.42 2.28
CA TYR A 98 -17.60 -3.82 2.69
C TYR A 98 -16.53 -4.63 1.95
N GLY A 99 -16.05 -4.17 0.80
CA GLY A 99 -15.06 -4.88 -0.02
C GLY A 99 -15.49 -6.32 -0.28
N CYS A 100 -14.60 -7.27 0.03
CA CYS A 100 -14.83 -8.71 -0.07
C CYS A 100 -16.05 -9.22 0.71
N ALA A 101 -16.51 -8.51 1.75
CA ALA A 101 -17.70 -8.88 2.51
C ALA A 101 -19.02 -8.37 1.91
N THR A 102 -18.96 -7.70 0.76
CA THR A 102 -20.14 -7.23 0.05
C THR A 102 -21.08 -8.38 -0.33
N ARG A 103 -22.39 -8.12 -0.27
CA ARG A 103 -23.46 -9.03 -0.70
C ARG A 103 -24.10 -8.58 -2.02
N PRO A 104 -24.56 -9.53 -2.87
CA PRO A 104 -24.62 -10.97 -2.62
C PRO A 104 -23.29 -11.71 -2.86
N VAL A 105 -22.34 -11.08 -3.55
CA VAL A 105 -20.99 -11.60 -3.80
C VAL A 105 -19.97 -10.47 -3.54
N PRO A 106 -18.74 -10.78 -3.12
CA PRO A 106 -18.20 -12.12 -2.81
C PRO A 106 -18.69 -12.74 -1.50
N ASN A 107 -19.33 -11.96 -0.62
CA ASN A 107 -19.93 -12.38 0.65
C ASN A 107 -18.98 -13.16 1.59
N MET A 108 -17.71 -12.74 1.64
CA MET A 108 -16.76 -13.21 2.66
C MET A 108 -17.15 -12.68 4.04
N ALA A 109 -16.51 -13.19 5.10
CA ALA A 109 -16.68 -12.65 6.45
C ALA A 109 -16.26 -11.17 6.52
N GLU A 110 -17.05 -10.34 7.21
CA GLU A 110 -16.77 -8.91 7.35
C GLU A 110 -15.57 -8.69 8.29
N ALA A 111 -14.51 -8.07 7.76
CA ALA A 111 -13.39 -7.58 8.55
C ALA A 111 -13.82 -6.29 9.28
N ARG A 112 -13.64 -6.26 10.61
CA ARG A 112 -14.02 -5.11 11.44
C ARG A 112 -12.78 -4.35 11.91
N SER A 113 -12.78 -3.04 11.71
CA SER A 113 -11.65 -2.19 12.09
C SER A 113 -11.40 -2.13 13.61
N SER A 114 -12.41 -2.45 14.43
CA SER A 114 -12.29 -2.54 15.89
C SER A 114 -11.72 -3.88 16.37
N GLN A 115 -11.62 -4.89 15.49
CA GLN A 115 -11.18 -6.25 15.83
C GLN A 115 -10.32 -6.82 14.69
N LYS A 116 -9.32 -6.04 14.26
CA LYS A 116 -8.48 -6.36 13.10
C LYS A 116 -7.81 -7.73 13.23
N CYS A 117 -7.33 -8.07 14.43
CA CYS A 117 -6.68 -9.36 14.70
C CYS A 117 -7.60 -10.59 14.61
N SER A 118 -8.93 -10.40 14.67
CA SER A 118 -9.91 -11.47 14.48
C SER A 118 -10.03 -11.91 13.01
N ALA A 119 -9.54 -11.11 12.07
CA ALA A 119 -9.43 -11.53 10.68
C ALA A 119 -8.32 -12.61 10.53
N PRO A 120 -8.44 -13.53 9.56
CA PRO A 120 -7.41 -14.55 9.31
C PRO A 120 -6.04 -13.92 9.03
N ALA A 121 -4.99 -14.51 9.59
CA ALA A 121 -3.62 -14.08 9.30
C ALA A 121 -3.28 -14.38 7.83
N PRO A 122 -2.80 -13.40 7.04
CA PRO A 122 -2.25 -13.70 5.72
C PRO A 122 -0.98 -14.53 5.89
N GLY A 123 -0.80 -15.58 5.07
CA GLY A 123 0.38 -16.45 5.09
C GLY A 123 1.63 -15.77 4.54
N LEU A 124 2.13 -14.74 5.24
CA LEU A 124 3.33 -14.00 4.86
C LEU A 124 4.58 -14.78 5.23
N ASN A 125 5.54 -14.83 4.31
CA ASN A 125 6.90 -15.25 4.63
C ASN A 125 7.62 -14.19 5.46
N ALA A 126 8.70 -14.58 6.13
CA ALA A 126 9.43 -13.72 7.06
C ALA A 126 9.98 -12.45 6.40
N ASP A 127 10.44 -12.53 5.14
CA ASP A 127 10.99 -11.39 4.41
C ASP A 127 9.93 -10.34 4.11
N ILE A 128 8.77 -10.75 3.58
CA ILE A 128 7.65 -9.84 3.31
C ILE A 128 7.07 -9.28 4.61
N ALA A 129 6.94 -10.10 5.66
CA ALA A 129 6.47 -9.61 6.96
C ALA A 129 7.40 -8.52 7.53
N ALA A 130 8.72 -8.73 7.46
CA ALA A 130 9.71 -7.74 7.92
C ALA A 130 9.64 -6.45 7.09
N LYS A 131 9.65 -6.57 5.75
CA LYS A 131 9.53 -5.43 4.84
C LYS A 131 8.24 -4.65 5.03
N LEU A 132 7.12 -5.34 5.19
CA LEU A 132 5.81 -4.73 5.44
C LEU A 132 5.82 -3.98 6.77
N SER A 133 6.33 -4.56 7.86
CA SER A 133 6.38 -3.89 9.16
C SER A 133 7.18 -2.58 9.13
N GLY A 134 8.22 -2.49 8.27
CA GLY A 134 9.01 -1.28 8.09
C GLY A 134 8.29 -0.13 7.37
N VAL A 135 7.17 -0.41 6.69
CA VAL A 135 6.41 0.60 5.94
C VAL A 135 4.93 0.66 6.27
N MET A 136 4.42 -0.28 7.06
CA MET A 136 3.05 -0.35 7.59
C MET A 136 3.16 -0.55 9.11
N PRO A 137 3.28 0.53 9.91
CA PRO A 137 3.51 0.43 11.35
C PRO A 137 2.44 -0.35 12.12
N GLY A 138 1.20 -0.40 11.60
CA GLY A 138 0.11 -1.17 12.18
C GLY A 138 0.10 -2.66 11.81
N ALA A 139 1.08 -3.16 11.04
CA ALA A 139 1.17 -4.57 10.66
C ALA A 139 1.65 -5.44 11.82
N GLY A 140 1.00 -6.59 12.02
CA GLY A 140 1.33 -7.54 13.06
C GLY A 140 1.05 -7.03 14.48
N GLY A 141 1.76 -7.59 15.46
CA GLY A 141 1.60 -7.25 16.87
C GLY A 141 0.15 -7.37 17.34
N GLN A 142 -0.33 -6.36 18.06
CA GLN A 142 -1.73 -6.24 18.50
C GLN A 142 -2.58 -5.37 17.57
N SER A 143 -1.99 -4.77 16.52
CA SER A 143 -2.68 -3.88 15.58
C SER A 143 -3.27 -4.66 14.39
N CYS A 144 -2.56 -5.66 13.87
CA CYS A 144 -3.01 -6.59 12.81
C CYS A 144 -3.64 -5.91 11.59
N LEU A 145 -3.16 -4.73 11.18
CA LEU A 145 -3.73 -3.96 10.07
C LEU A 145 -3.72 -4.79 8.78
N GLU A 146 -2.65 -5.53 8.52
CA GLU A 146 -2.51 -6.41 7.37
C GLU A 146 -3.60 -7.49 7.30
N ARG A 147 -4.06 -8.00 8.44
CA ARG A 147 -5.15 -8.99 8.47
C ARG A 147 -6.47 -8.38 8.01
N TYR A 148 -6.77 -7.20 8.53
CA TYR A 148 -7.97 -6.44 8.14
C TYR A 148 -7.92 -6.06 6.66
N GLU A 149 -6.80 -5.51 6.20
CA GLU A 149 -6.61 -5.10 4.81
C GLU A 149 -6.72 -6.29 3.86
N PHE A 150 -6.08 -7.42 4.17
CA PHE A 150 -6.17 -8.59 3.32
C PHE A 150 -7.58 -9.17 3.30
N ALA A 151 -8.23 -9.32 4.45
CA ALA A 151 -9.59 -9.86 4.52
C ALA A 151 -10.61 -9.00 3.76
N LYS A 152 -10.48 -7.67 3.83
CA LYS A 152 -11.40 -6.74 3.16
C LYS A 152 -11.10 -6.54 1.68
N HIS A 153 -9.82 -6.55 1.27
CA HIS A 153 -9.41 -6.08 -0.05
C HIS A 153 -8.64 -7.11 -0.90
N GLY A 154 -8.17 -8.21 -0.33
CA GLY A 154 -7.36 -9.20 -1.06
C GLY A 154 -7.93 -10.62 -1.12
N ALA A 155 -8.51 -11.11 -0.01
CA ALA A 155 -8.87 -12.52 0.15
C ALA A 155 -9.91 -13.01 -0.87
N CYS A 156 -10.90 -12.18 -1.21
CA CYS A 156 -11.91 -12.56 -2.21
C CYS A 156 -11.34 -12.66 -3.62
N PHE A 157 -10.24 -11.97 -3.94
CA PHE A 157 -9.57 -12.08 -5.25
C PHE A 157 -8.69 -13.32 -5.35
N GLY A 158 -8.39 -13.96 -4.22
CA GLY A 158 -7.46 -15.08 -4.16
C GLY A 158 -6.03 -14.67 -4.47
N PHE A 159 -5.65 -13.42 -4.14
CA PHE A 159 -4.26 -12.98 -4.27
C PHE A 159 -3.34 -13.82 -3.41
N ASP A 160 -2.12 -14.08 -3.92
CA ASP A 160 -1.02 -14.48 -3.06
C ASP A 160 -0.69 -13.34 -2.08
N PRO A 161 -0.68 -13.58 -0.77
CA PRO A 161 -0.39 -12.53 0.21
C PRO A 161 1.00 -11.91 0.05
N ASN A 162 2.01 -12.69 -0.34
CA ASN A 162 3.38 -12.20 -0.48
C ASN A 162 3.49 -11.26 -1.69
N ALA A 163 2.86 -11.59 -2.82
CA ALA A 163 2.75 -10.72 -3.98
C ALA A 163 1.95 -9.44 -3.68
N TYR A 164 0.84 -9.56 -2.95
CA TYR A 164 -0.04 -8.45 -2.61
C TYR A 164 0.64 -7.41 -1.71
N PHE A 165 1.19 -7.84 -0.58
CA PHE A 165 1.91 -6.94 0.32
C PHE A 165 3.28 -6.52 -0.23
N GLY A 166 3.98 -7.41 -0.96
CA GLY A 166 5.21 -7.06 -1.66
C GLY A 166 5.01 -5.95 -2.68
N THR A 167 3.88 -5.96 -3.40
CA THR A 167 3.49 -4.87 -4.30
C THR A 167 3.27 -3.56 -3.56
N MET A 168 2.60 -3.57 -2.41
CA MET A 168 2.43 -2.35 -1.59
C MET A 168 3.77 -1.78 -1.14
N VAL A 169 4.67 -2.64 -0.64
CA VAL A 169 6.02 -2.23 -0.20
C VAL A 169 6.77 -1.59 -1.37
N ARG A 170 6.76 -2.23 -2.54
CA ARG A 170 7.43 -1.72 -3.74
C ARG A 170 6.87 -0.36 -4.16
N LEU A 171 5.56 -0.24 -4.35
CA LEU A 171 4.94 1.01 -4.79
C LEU A 171 5.18 2.15 -3.80
N ASN A 172 5.12 1.87 -2.49
CA ASN A 172 5.45 2.87 -1.47
C ASN A 172 6.92 3.32 -1.55
N ASN A 173 7.85 2.39 -1.80
CA ASN A 173 9.26 2.74 -1.99
C ASN A 173 9.49 3.57 -3.24
N GLU A 174 8.85 3.23 -4.36
CA GLU A 174 8.89 4.03 -5.59
C GLU A 174 8.33 5.45 -5.36
N PHE A 175 7.22 5.59 -4.64
CA PHE A 175 6.68 6.89 -4.23
C PHE A 175 7.68 7.69 -3.37
N LYS A 176 8.27 7.06 -2.34
CA LYS A 176 9.27 7.72 -1.48
C LYS A 176 10.52 8.15 -2.24
N GLN A 177 10.98 7.34 -3.19
CA GLN A 177 12.22 7.60 -3.92
C GLN A 177 12.03 8.61 -5.08
N SER A 178 10.79 8.90 -5.46
CA SER A 178 10.46 9.89 -6.47
C SER A 178 10.81 11.34 -6.05
N PRO A 179 10.86 12.29 -7.01
CA PRO A 179 10.93 13.72 -6.70
C PRO A 179 9.76 14.20 -5.84
N PHE A 180 8.58 13.56 -5.94
CA PHE A 180 7.42 13.87 -5.10
C PHE A 180 7.63 13.44 -3.64
N GLY A 181 8.27 12.29 -3.41
CA GLY A 181 8.67 11.87 -2.06
C GLY A 181 9.65 12.86 -1.42
N ALA A 182 10.63 13.35 -2.18
CA ALA A 182 11.54 14.41 -1.74
C ALA A 182 10.77 15.70 -1.40
N PHE A 183 9.81 16.10 -2.25
CA PHE A 183 8.96 17.26 -1.98
C PHE A 183 8.20 17.16 -0.64
N LEU A 184 7.64 15.99 -0.31
CA LEU A 184 6.98 15.79 0.99
C LEU A 184 7.95 15.97 2.16
N ALA A 185 9.16 15.42 2.04
CA ALA A 185 10.16 15.50 3.09
C ALA A 185 10.72 16.92 3.29
N GLU A 186 11.01 17.63 2.21
CA GLU A 186 11.48 19.02 2.23
C GLU A 186 10.43 19.99 2.82
N ASN A 187 9.16 19.60 2.77
CA ASN A 187 8.03 20.38 3.32
C ASN A 187 7.47 19.80 4.62
N TYR A 188 8.21 18.92 5.29
CA TYR A 188 7.84 18.41 6.61
C TYR A 188 7.57 19.57 7.60
N GLY A 189 6.37 19.58 8.20
CA GLY A 189 5.94 20.61 9.14
C GLY A 189 5.56 21.96 8.52
N ARG A 190 5.56 22.10 7.18
CA ARG A 190 5.24 23.36 6.49
C ARG A 190 3.83 23.34 5.90
N VAL A 191 3.27 24.53 5.69
CA VAL A 191 2.03 24.71 4.93
C VAL A 191 2.33 24.63 3.44
N VAL A 192 1.65 23.73 2.73
CA VAL A 192 1.80 23.52 1.29
C VAL A 192 0.48 23.82 0.58
N THR A 193 0.54 24.62 -0.49
CA THR A 193 -0.65 24.88 -1.32
C THR A 193 -0.96 23.69 -2.22
N ARG A 194 -2.24 23.47 -2.55
CA ARG A 194 -2.63 22.44 -3.53
C ARG A 194 -1.95 22.62 -4.89
N LYS A 195 -1.67 23.88 -5.29
CA LYS A 195 -0.93 24.18 -6.54
C LYS A 195 0.50 23.67 -6.50
N ALA A 196 1.24 23.91 -5.40
CA ALA A 196 2.60 23.41 -5.24
C ALA A 196 2.65 21.88 -5.19
N PHE A 197 1.69 21.28 -4.48
CA PHE A 197 1.52 19.82 -4.42
C PHE A 197 1.28 19.21 -5.81
N ASN A 198 0.32 19.76 -6.56
CA ASN A 198 0.01 19.29 -7.92
C ASN A 198 1.22 19.44 -8.86
N LYS A 199 2.00 20.53 -8.73
CA LYS A 199 3.23 20.75 -9.51
C LYS A 199 4.30 19.68 -9.20
N ALA A 200 4.41 19.24 -7.94
CA ALA A 200 5.35 18.19 -7.57
C ALA A 200 4.94 16.81 -8.13
N LEU A 201 3.65 16.50 -8.15
CA LEU A 201 3.11 15.30 -8.82
C LEU A 201 3.36 15.35 -10.33
N ASP A 202 3.00 16.45 -10.97
CA ASP A 202 3.17 16.65 -12.41
C ASP A 202 4.63 16.50 -12.84
N LYS A 203 5.58 17.05 -12.05
CA LYS A 203 7.01 16.88 -12.29
C LYS A 203 7.48 15.42 -12.21
N SER A 204 6.81 14.60 -11.40
CA SER A 204 7.24 13.21 -11.14
C SER A 204 6.63 12.22 -12.11
N TRP A 205 5.35 12.40 -12.46
CA TRP A 205 4.58 11.42 -13.24
C TRP A 205 3.63 12.05 -14.28
N GLY A 206 3.75 13.36 -14.54
CA GLY A 206 2.92 14.07 -15.51
C GLY A 206 1.51 14.41 -15.04
N SER A 207 0.76 15.10 -15.91
CA SER A 207 -0.50 15.74 -15.54
C SER A 207 -1.64 14.78 -15.19
N ASP A 208 -1.60 13.55 -15.68
CA ASP A 208 -2.60 12.55 -15.36
C ASP A 208 -2.47 12.02 -13.93
N ALA A 209 -1.25 12.01 -13.37
CA ALA A 209 -1.02 11.67 -11.97
C ALA A 209 -1.72 12.67 -11.02
N VAL A 210 -1.80 13.95 -11.40
CA VAL A 210 -2.49 14.97 -10.60
C VAL A 210 -3.98 14.62 -10.42
N LYS A 211 -4.62 14.06 -11.44
CA LYS A 211 -6.03 13.64 -11.41
C LYS A 211 -6.23 12.34 -10.64
N ALA A 212 -5.21 11.48 -10.60
CA ALA A 212 -5.24 10.19 -9.93
C ALA A 212 -5.14 10.28 -8.39
N VAL A 213 -4.68 11.42 -7.85
CA VAL A 213 -4.43 11.60 -6.42
C VAL A 213 -5.54 12.36 -5.71
N LYS A 214 -6.19 11.66 -4.78
CA LYS A 214 -7.10 12.23 -3.78
C LYS A 214 -6.35 12.42 -2.46
N LEU A 215 -6.56 13.59 -1.83
CA LEU A 215 -5.99 13.91 -0.52
C LEU A 215 -7.09 13.89 0.53
N THR A 216 -6.76 13.32 1.68
CA THR A 216 -7.54 13.46 2.90
C THR A 216 -6.73 14.30 3.87
N CYS A 217 -7.35 15.38 4.36
CA CYS A 217 -6.79 16.22 5.41
C CYS A 217 -7.77 16.29 6.59
N ASN A 218 -7.23 16.56 7.78
CA ASN A 218 -8.00 16.71 9.02
C ASN A 218 -7.54 17.98 9.77
N GLY A 219 -8.29 18.38 10.80
CA GLY A 219 -7.97 19.54 11.63
C GLY A 219 -8.26 20.90 11.00
N ASN A 220 -8.03 21.95 11.79
CA ASN A 220 -8.05 23.35 11.36
C ASN A 220 -6.98 24.15 12.16
N PRO A 221 -5.87 24.59 11.54
CA PRO A 221 -5.54 24.46 10.13
C PRO A 221 -5.38 23.00 9.67
N ALA A 222 -5.71 22.74 8.41
CA ALA A 222 -5.75 21.38 7.88
C ALA A 222 -4.34 20.77 7.70
N TYR A 223 -4.16 19.52 8.12
CA TYR A 223 -2.95 18.71 7.92
C TYR A 223 -3.26 17.43 7.13
N LEU A 224 -2.29 16.98 6.33
CA LEU A 224 -2.42 15.77 5.50
C LEU A 224 -2.51 14.52 6.39
N THR A 225 -3.41 13.59 6.08
CA THR A 225 -3.52 12.30 6.78
C THR A 225 -3.40 11.12 5.84
N GLU A 226 -3.89 11.24 4.61
CA GLU A 226 -3.84 10.15 3.62
C GLU A 226 -3.79 10.68 2.19
N MET A 227 -3.08 9.95 1.34
CA MET A 227 -3.11 10.08 -0.10
C MET A 227 -3.63 8.77 -0.71
N GLN A 228 -4.68 8.87 -1.52
CA GLN A 228 -5.23 7.76 -2.29
C GLN A 228 -4.86 7.97 -3.76
N ILE A 229 -4.10 7.04 -4.32
CA ILE A 229 -3.61 7.09 -5.70
C ILE A 229 -4.32 6.01 -6.51
N THR A 230 -5.06 6.43 -7.54
CA THR A 230 -5.72 5.50 -8.46
C THR A 230 -4.72 5.02 -9.51
N LEU A 231 -4.47 3.72 -9.56
CA LEU A 231 -3.55 3.05 -10.48
C LEU A 231 -4.34 2.16 -11.43
N ALA A 232 -3.94 2.10 -12.71
CA ALA A 232 -4.53 1.17 -13.65
C ALA A 232 -4.18 -0.28 -13.27
N ALA A 233 -5.18 -1.16 -13.21
CA ALA A 233 -4.98 -2.56 -12.82
C ALA A 233 -4.01 -3.29 -13.77
N ALA A 234 -4.05 -2.97 -15.06
CA ALA A 234 -3.15 -3.52 -16.07
C ALA A 234 -1.66 -3.22 -15.80
N ASN A 235 -1.36 -2.14 -15.06
CA ASN A 235 0.01 -1.68 -14.82
C ASN A 235 0.51 -1.99 -13.40
N ILE A 236 -0.27 -2.70 -12.58
CA ILE A 236 0.04 -2.86 -11.15
C ILE A 236 1.39 -3.54 -10.88
N ASN A 237 1.83 -4.39 -11.81
CA ASN A 237 3.08 -5.13 -11.73
C ASN A 237 4.28 -4.39 -12.37
N GLY A 238 4.03 -3.24 -13.00
CA GLY A 238 5.08 -2.36 -13.52
C GLY A 238 5.54 -1.32 -12.49
N PRO A 239 6.60 -0.56 -12.82
CA PRO A 239 6.95 0.67 -12.12
C PRO A 239 5.83 1.72 -12.19
N LEU A 240 5.78 2.61 -11.19
CA LEU A 240 4.92 3.81 -11.16
C LEU A 240 5.22 4.82 -12.27
#